data_AF-A0A260ZI01-F1
#
_entry.id   AF-A0A260ZI01-F1
#
_cell.length_a   1.000
_cell.length_b   1.000
_cell.length_c   1.000
_cell.angle_alpha   90.00
_cell.angle_beta   90.00
_cell.angle_gamma   90.00
#
_symmetry.space_group_name_H-M   'P 1'
#
loop_
_entity.id
_entity.type
_entity.pdbx_description
1 polymer ?
#
loop_
_entity_poly.entity_id
_entity_poly.type
_entity_poly.pdbx_seq_one_letter_code
_entity_poly.pdbx_strand_id
1 'polypeptide(L)'
;MENLGMAIGYLIWNSVACIVGWAVTRYGLFYNIQQIPKCEWLSVLGIAGIILGSAIFTSVKKKSMRVRPAPWTTLEDQIKQAKKTKEEPPIPRKIVCLLLTIFVGFLYGNFYSPISYLMTNDPGASQDVRSYFLSYCLGASFTSTVIFIGYSLVMKNVPRCNPELTTPSIVSGVLYGVGMLSFFTACQNLDQVIAYPILSKAPGIVVSLWAIFLFKEIQGKRNISQLFFGIFVTLFGICCVSLSKVLEL
;
A
#
# COMPACT_ATOMS: atom_id res chain seq x y z
N MET A 1 -3.31 -10.72 -10.97
CA MET A 1 -3.91 -9.94 -9.86
C MET A 1 -5.44 -9.85 -9.97
N GLU A 2 -6.12 -10.88 -10.49
CA GLU A 2 -7.58 -10.85 -10.73
C GLU A 2 -8.39 -11.19 -9.46
N ASN A 3 -7.74 -11.85 -8.49
CA ASN A 3 -8.42 -12.50 -7.36
C ASN A 3 -8.81 -11.54 -6.23
N LEU A 4 -8.05 -10.45 -6.00
CA LEU A 4 -8.32 -9.45 -4.95
C LEU A 4 -8.78 -8.09 -5.51
N GLY A 5 -8.46 -7.77 -6.77
CA GLY A 5 -8.75 -6.47 -7.38
C GLY A 5 -7.69 -5.45 -6.95
N MET A 6 -7.13 -4.70 -7.90
CA MET A 6 -5.96 -3.86 -7.61
C MET A 6 -6.27 -2.79 -6.56
N ALA A 7 -7.44 -2.14 -6.65
CA ALA A 7 -7.86 -1.11 -5.71
C ALA A 7 -8.06 -1.65 -4.27
N ILE A 8 -8.76 -2.77 -4.11
CA ILE A 8 -9.04 -3.37 -2.79
C ILE A 8 -7.73 -3.88 -2.16
N GLY A 9 -6.87 -4.54 -2.94
CA GLY A 9 -5.56 -4.97 -2.46
C GLY A 9 -4.71 -3.80 -1.96
N TYR A 10 -4.70 -2.69 -2.71
CA TYR A 10 -4.00 -1.47 -2.32
C TYR A 10 -4.58 -0.82 -1.05
N LEU A 11 -5.90 -0.82 -0.89
CA LEU A 11 -6.58 -0.32 0.30
C LEU A 11 -6.24 -1.14 1.56
N ILE A 12 -6.30 -2.47 1.45
CA ILE A 12 -5.94 -3.38 2.55
C ILE A 12 -4.47 -3.20 2.92
N TRP A 13 -3.59 -3.16 1.92
CA TRP A 13 -2.16 -2.94 2.12
C TRP A 13 -1.88 -1.63 2.86
N ASN A 14 -2.50 -0.51 2.44
CA ASN A 14 -2.37 0.78 3.13
C ASN A 14 -2.91 0.78 4.56
N SER A 15 -3.99 0.04 4.82
CA SER A 15 -4.52 -0.12 6.17
C SER A 15 -3.55 -0.87 7.07
N VAL A 16 -2.98 -1.98 6.60
CA VAL A 16 -1.99 -2.75 7.36
C VAL A 16 -0.74 -1.90 7.61
N ALA A 17 -0.23 -1.22 6.58
CA ALA A 17 0.93 -0.34 6.72
C ALA A 17 0.70 0.78 7.75
N CYS A 18 -0.49 1.38 7.75
CA CYS A 18 -0.85 2.40 8.73
C CYS A 18 -0.95 1.86 10.17
N ILE A 19 -1.55 0.68 10.36
CA ILE A 19 -1.67 0.04 11.68
C ILE A 19 -0.28 -0.32 12.21
N VAL A 20 0.57 -0.89 11.35
CA VAL A 20 1.94 -1.27 11.70
C VAL A 20 2.77 -0.02 12.00
N GLY A 21 2.73 1.02 11.16
CA GLY A 21 3.44 2.26 11.41
C GLY A 21 3.00 2.96 12.71
N TRP A 22 1.70 2.94 13.02
CA TRP A 22 1.19 3.40 14.31
C TRP A 22 1.72 2.54 15.48
N ALA A 23 1.66 1.21 15.39
CA ALA A 23 2.11 0.33 16.46
C ALA A 23 3.61 0.51 16.73
N VAL A 24 4.39 0.64 15.65
CA VAL A 24 5.84 0.83 15.70
C VAL A 24 6.22 2.14 16.38
N THR A 25 5.55 3.25 16.03
CA THR A 25 5.77 4.56 16.65
C THR A 25 5.25 4.65 18.08
N ARG A 26 4.15 3.95 18.40
CA ARG A 26 3.53 3.91 19.74
C ARG A 26 4.36 3.15 20.76
N TYR A 27 4.86 1.98 20.39
CA TYR A 27 5.62 1.09 21.28
C TYR A 27 7.13 1.28 21.16
N GLY A 28 7.61 2.17 20.28
CA GLY A 28 9.04 2.32 20.01
C GLY A 28 9.68 1.05 19.45
N LEU A 29 8.88 0.19 18.80
CA LEU A 29 9.40 -1.03 18.18
C LEU A 29 10.43 -0.66 17.11
N PHE A 30 11.47 -1.50 16.97
CA PHE A 30 12.59 -1.27 16.06
C PHE A 30 13.38 0.03 16.34
N TYR A 31 13.49 0.43 17.61
CA TYR A 31 14.25 1.61 18.06
C TYR A 31 13.77 2.95 17.46
N ASN A 32 12.49 3.04 17.08
CA ASN A 32 11.89 4.34 16.80
C ASN A 32 11.73 5.14 18.11
N ILE A 33 11.86 6.47 18.01
CA ILE A 33 11.57 7.37 19.12
C ILE A 33 10.11 7.17 19.54
N GLN A 34 9.90 6.76 20.79
CA GLN A 34 8.57 6.45 21.30
C GLN A 34 7.72 7.72 21.31
N GLN A 35 6.69 7.75 20.47
CA GLN A 35 5.76 8.86 20.40
C GLN A 35 4.50 8.50 21.20
N ILE A 36 4.54 8.69 22.52
CA ILE A 36 3.40 8.45 23.40
C ILE A 36 2.31 9.50 23.10
N PRO A 37 1.09 9.10 22.67
CA PRO A 37 -0.01 10.02 22.50
C PRO A 37 -0.43 10.60 23.86
N LYS A 38 -0.88 11.85 23.90
CA LYS A 38 -1.35 12.48 25.13
C LYS A 38 -2.64 11.81 25.63
N CYS A 39 -3.51 11.39 24.71
CA CYS A 39 -4.75 10.66 25.01
C CYS A 39 -4.76 9.25 24.40
N GLU A 40 -4.54 8.23 25.23
CA GLU A 40 -4.45 6.84 24.77
C GLU A 40 -5.77 6.31 24.16
N TRP A 41 -6.90 6.66 24.76
CA TRP A 41 -8.21 6.16 24.35
C TRP A 41 -8.61 6.63 22.94
N LEU A 42 -8.29 7.89 22.61
CA LEU A 42 -8.63 8.48 21.31
C LEU A 42 -7.78 7.88 20.17
N SER A 43 -6.54 7.49 20.49
CA SER A 43 -5.67 6.79 19.55
C SER A 43 -6.18 5.37 19.25
N VAL A 44 -6.60 4.63 20.28
CA VAL A 44 -7.17 3.27 20.12
C VAL A 44 -8.49 3.29 19.35
N LEU A 45 -9.38 4.25 19.64
CA LEU A 45 -10.61 4.46 18.89
C LEU A 45 -10.36 4.77 17.41
N GLY A 46 -9.34 5.59 17.11
CA GLY A 46 -8.98 5.91 15.73
C GLY A 46 -8.54 4.68 14.92
N ILE A 47 -7.80 3.76 15.54
CA ILE A 47 -7.38 2.50 14.89
C ILE A 47 -8.56 1.56 14.72
N ALA A 48 -9.44 1.47 15.71
CA ALA A 48 -10.67 0.70 15.58
C ALA A 48 -11.51 1.19 14.38
N GLY A 49 -11.57 2.51 14.16
CA GLY A 49 -12.17 3.11 12.96
C GLY A 49 -11.46 2.72 11.66
N ILE A 50 -10.12 2.71 11.64
CA ILE A 50 -9.33 2.29 10.47
C ILE A 50 -9.57 0.80 10.15
N ILE A 51 -9.62 -0.07 11.15
CA ILE A 51 -9.92 -1.50 10.99
C ILE A 51 -11.34 -1.69 10.46
N LEU A 52 -12.31 -0.97 11.03
CA LEU A 52 -13.71 -1.05 10.61
C LEU A 52 -13.88 -0.59 9.15
N GLY A 53 -13.27 0.53 8.77
CA GLY A 53 -13.26 1.01 7.40
C GLY A 53 -12.62 0.02 6.42
N SER A 54 -11.57 -0.68 6.85
CA SER A 54 -10.92 -1.74 6.07
C SER A 54 -11.81 -2.96 5.88
N ALA A 55 -12.54 -3.38 6.92
CA ALA A 55 -13.51 -4.46 6.84
C ALA A 55 -14.65 -4.11 5.86
N ILE A 56 -15.11 -2.85 5.87
CA ILE A 56 -16.11 -2.37 4.90
C ILE A 56 -15.58 -2.46 3.47
N PHE A 57 -14.30 -2.16 3.22
CA PHE A 57 -13.69 -2.30 1.89
C PHE A 57 -13.66 -3.74 1.39
N THR A 58 -13.45 -4.72 2.27
CA THR A 58 -13.46 -6.15 1.86
C THR A 58 -14.84 -6.63 1.38
N SER A 59 -15.91 -5.94 1.78
CA SER A 59 -17.29 -6.27 1.39
C SER A 59 -17.70 -5.72 0.01
N VAL A 60 -16.87 -4.84 -0.59
CA VAL A 60 -17.19 -4.21 -1.88
C VAL A 60 -17.06 -5.22 -3.00
N LYS A 61 -18.20 -5.55 -3.64
CA LYS A 61 -18.23 -6.44 -4.81
C LYS A 61 -17.64 -5.75 -6.03
N LYS A 62 -16.79 -6.47 -6.74
CA LYS A 62 -16.03 -6.00 -7.90
C LYS A 62 -16.49 -6.68 -9.18
N LYS A 63 -16.43 -5.93 -10.28
CA LYS A 63 -16.62 -6.46 -11.63
C LYS A 63 -15.24 -6.70 -12.24
N SER A 64 -15.03 -7.88 -12.84
CA SER A 64 -13.78 -8.15 -13.54
C SER A 64 -13.58 -7.12 -14.65
N MET A 65 -12.41 -6.48 -14.67
CA MET A 65 -12.01 -5.68 -15.82
C MET A 65 -11.83 -6.59 -17.03
N ARG A 66 -12.27 -6.10 -18.19
CA ARG A 66 -11.93 -6.72 -19.47
C ARG A 66 -10.52 -6.27 -19.83
N VAL A 67 -9.52 -7.08 -19.48
CA VAL A 67 -8.14 -6.84 -19.88
C VAL A 67 -8.08 -6.91 -21.41
N ARG A 68 -7.44 -5.92 -22.06
CA ARG A 68 -7.19 -5.99 -23.50
C ARG A 68 -6.24 -7.18 -23.72
N PRO A 69 -6.62 -8.17 -24.54
CA PRO A 69 -5.73 -9.29 -24.81
C PRO A 69 -4.48 -8.77 -25.52
N ALA A 70 -3.32 -9.31 -25.15
CA ALA A 70 -2.07 -8.97 -25.84
C ALA A 70 -2.16 -9.38 -27.33
N PRO A 71 -1.49 -8.68 -28.26
CA PRO A 71 -1.60 -8.92 -29.70
C PRO A 71 -1.31 -10.38 -30.12
N TRP A 72 -0.47 -11.08 -29.37
CA TRP A 72 -0.06 -12.46 -29.61
C TRP A 72 -0.91 -13.51 -28.87
N THR A 73 -2.02 -13.11 -28.23
CA THR A 73 -2.89 -14.03 -27.49
C THR A 73 -3.78 -14.80 -28.47
N THR A 74 -3.66 -16.13 -28.52
CA THR A 74 -4.52 -16.95 -29.40
C THR A 74 -5.99 -16.90 -28.96
N LEU A 75 -6.91 -17.20 -29.86
CA LEU A 75 -8.34 -17.27 -29.54
C LEU A 75 -8.62 -18.29 -28.43
N GLU A 76 -7.89 -19.42 -28.42
CA GLU A 76 -7.94 -20.41 -27.35
C GLU A 76 -7.47 -19.86 -26.01
N ASP A 77 -6.38 -19.09 -25.99
CA ASP A 77 -5.89 -18.43 -24.78
C ASP A 77 -6.89 -17.40 -24.27
N GLN A 78 -7.58 -16.67 -25.16
CA GLN A 78 -8.63 -15.74 -24.76
C GLN A 78 -9.86 -16.46 -24.19
N ILE A 79 -10.27 -17.59 -24.77
CA ILE A 79 -11.37 -18.42 -24.25
C ILE A 79 -10.97 -19.03 -22.90
N LYS A 80 -9.74 -19.53 -22.76
CA LYS A 80 -9.19 -20.05 -21.49
C LYS A 80 -9.13 -18.95 -20.43
N GLN A 81 -8.66 -17.76 -20.76
CA GLN A 81 -8.66 -16.61 -19.84
C GLN A 81 -10.08 -16.22 -19.44
N ALA A 82 -11.01 -16.08 -20.39
CA ALA A 82 -12.40 -15.74 -20.11
C ALA A 82 -13.12 -16.79 -19.23
N LYS A 83 -12.82 -18.08 -19.41
CA LYS A 83 -13.31 -19.15 -18.52
C LYS A 83 -12.68 -19.05 -17.13
N LYS A 84 -11.36 -18.85 -17.05
CA LYS A 84 -10.61 -18.75 -15.80
C LYS A 84 -10.99 -17.51 -14.97
N THR A 85 -11.38 -16.42 -15.61
CA THR A 85 -11.90 -15.21 -14.95
C THR A 85 -13.30 -15.41 -14.37
N LYS A 86 -14.10 -16.32 -14.92
CA LYS A 86 -15.43 -16.67 -14.38
C LYS A 86 -15.36 -17.63 -13.21
N GLU A 87 -14.33 -18.46 -13.14
CA GLU A 87 -14.08 -19.34 -12.01
C GLU A 87 -13.49 -18.54 -10.84
N GLU A 88 -14.18 -18.56 -9.69
CA GLU A 88 -13.60 -17.97 -8.48
C GLU A 88 -12.33 -18.73 -8.09
N PRO A 89 -11.26 -18.01 -7.69
CA PRO A 89 -10.02 -18.66 -7.30
C PRO A 89 -10.27 -19.51 -6.04
N PRO A 90 -9.59 -20.67 -5.92
CA PRO A 90 -9.74 -21.53 -4.76
C PRO A 90 -9.37 -20.77 -3.48
N ILE A 91 -10.14 -21.00 -2.41
CA ILE A 91 -9.98 -20.40 -1.07
C ILE A 91 -8.51 -20.35 -0.61
N PRO A 92 -7.68 -21.42 -0.72
CA PRO A 92 -6.28 -21.35 -0.29
C PRO A 92 -5.46 -20.29 -1.03
N ARG A 93 -5.71 -20.06 -2.33
CA ARG A 93 -5.01 -18.99 -3.07
C ARG A 93 -5.42 -17.60 -2.61
N LYS A 94 -6.69 -17.40 -2.26
CA LYS A 94 -7.17 -16.12 -1.69
C LYS A 94 -6.49 -15.85 -0.35
N ILE A 95 -6.35 -16.86 0.51
CA ILE A 95 -5.66 -16.76 1.81
C ILE A 95 -4.18 -16.42 1.60
N VAL A 96 -3.47 -17.11 0.70
CA VAL A 96 -2.06 -16.81 0.41
C VAL A 96 -1.87 -15.37 -0.09
N CYS A 97 -2.73 -14.88 -0.98
CA CYS A 97 -2.68 -13.49 -1.44
C CYS A 97 -2.94 -12.49 -0.30
N LEU A 98 -3.87 -12.80 0.61
CA LEU A 98 -4.16 -11.94 1.75
C LEU A 98 -2.99 -11.90 2.74
N LEU A 99 -2.43 -13.05 3.09
CA LEU A 99 -1.24 -13.14 3.96
C LEU A 99 -0.06 -12.40 3.36
N LEU A 100 0.19 -12.55 2.06
CA LEU A 100 1.24 -11.83 1.36
C LEU A 100 1.00 -10.31 1.39
N THR A 101 -0.24 -9.86 1.21
CA THR A 101 -0.59 -8.44 1.29
C THR A 101 -0.33 -7.86 2.68
N ILE A 102 -0.69 -8.62 3.73
CA ILE A 102 -0.41 -8.25 5.12
C ILE A 102 1.10 -8.18 5.36
N PHE A 103 1.85 -9.17 4.89
CA PHE A 103 3.31 -9.21 5.04
C PHE A 103 4.01 -8.03 4.34
N VAL A 104 3.64 -7.73 3.10
CA VAL A 104 4.17 -6.57 2.37
C VAL A 104 3.73 -5.26 3.03
N GLY A 105 2.52 -5.20 3.59
CA GLY A 105 2.05 -4.06 4.38
C GLY A 105 2.86 -3.86 5.66
N PHE A 106 3.23 -4.94 6.33
CA PHE A 106 4.11 -4.91 7.51
C PHE A 106 5.52 -4.41 7.17
N LEU A 107 6.13 -4.92 6.09
CA LEU A 107 7.45 -4.45 5.64
C LEU A 107 7.42 -2.96 5.27
N TYR A 108 6.39 -2.52 4.55
CA TYR A 108 6.24 -1.11 4.21
C TYR A 108 5.97 -0.23 5.44
N GLY A 109 5.14 -0.68 6.39
CA GLY A 109 4.94 0.07 7.65
C GLY A 109 6.24 0.28 8.44
N ASN A 110 7.28 -0.53 8.20
CA ASN A 110 8.57 -0.47 8.85
C ASN A 110 9.70 0.10 8.01
N PHE A 111 9.49 0.47 6.73
CA PHE A 111 10.62 0.82 5.84
C PHE A 111 11.45 2.01 6.33
N TYR A 112 10.84 2.89 7.13
CA TYR A 112 11.47 4.09 7.67
C TYR A 112 12.13 3.90 9.04
N SER A 113 11.77 2.85 9.77
CA SER A 113 12.36 2.55 11.08
C SER A 113 13.90 2.50 11.03
N PRO A 114 14.54 1.86 10.02
CA PRO A 114 16.00 1.87 9.90
C PRO A 114 16.59 3.27 9.69
N ILE A 115 15.88 4.15 8.96
CA ILE A 115 16.32 5.53 8.71
C ILE A 115 16.27 6.32 10.01
N SER A 116 15.18 6.21 10.77
CA SER A 116 15.05 6.84 12.09
C SER A 116 16.11 6.34 13.08
N TYR A 117 16.46 5.05 13.03
CA TYR A 117 17.50 4.46 13.87
C TYR A 117 18.88 5.05 13.56
N LEU A 118 19.27 5.11 12.28
CA LEU A 118 20.54 5.71 11.85
C LEU A 118 20.66 7.17 12.30
N MET A 119 19.59 7.95 12.14
CA MET A 119 19.57 9.36 12.53
C MET A 119 19.71 9.57 14.05
N THR A 120 19.24 8.63 14.86
CA THR A 120 19.23 8.77 16.34
C THR A 120 20.51 8.21 16.97
N ASN A 121 21.07 7.14 16.41
CA ASN A 121 22.14 6.37 17.04
C ASN A 121 23.54 6.68 16.50
N ASP A 122 23.65 7.27 15.31
CA ASP A 122 24.94 7.62 14.70
C ASP A 122 25.17 9.15 14.73
N PRO A 123 26.15 9.65 15.49
CA PRO A 123 26.44 11.09 15.57
C PRO A 123 26.98 11.68 14.26
N GLY A 124 27.45 10.86 13.31
CA GLY A 124 27.88 11.28 11.97
C GLY A 124 26.76 11.29 10.91
N ALA A 125 25.56 10.82 11.25
CA ALA A 125 24.46 10.67 10.32
C ALA A 125 23.76 11.99 10.00
N SER A 126 23.43 12.20 8.73
CA SER A 126 22.67 13.37 8.30
C SER A 126 21.27 13.34 8.93
N GLN A 127 20.89 14.44 9.57
CA GLN A 127 19.54 14.63 10.12
C GLN A 127 18.51 14.94 9.02
N ASP A 128 18.97 15.17 7.79
CA ASP A 128 18.10 15.40 6.65
C ASP A 128 17.69 14.05 6.03
N VAL A 129 16.50 13.54 6.36
CA VAL A 129 15.86 12.32 5.81
C VAL A 129 16.03 12.17 4.28
N ARG A 130 15.97 13.24 3.49
CA ARG A 130 16.18 13.25 2.04
C ARG A 130 17.54 12.69 1.62
N SER A 131 18.57 12.81 2.46
CA SER A 131 19.91 12.28 2.21
C SER A 131 19.89 10.76 2.02
N TYR A 132 18.93 10.07 2.64
CA TYR A 132 18.76 8.62 2.54
C TYR A 132 17.93 8.19 1.32
N PHE A 133 17.34 9.13 0.58
CA PHE A 133 16.49 8.80 -0.57
C PHE A 133 17.25 8.04 -1.67
N LEU A 134 18.50 8.44 -1.94
CA LEU A 134 19.33 7.73 -2.92
C LEU A 134 19.61 6.29 -2.48
N SER A 135 19.91 6.08 -1.20
CA SER A 135 20.08 4.74 -0.63
C SER A 135 18.80 3.91 -0.74
N TYR A 136 17.64 4.52 -0.52
CA TYR A 136 16.33 3.87 -0.71
C TYR A 136 16.14 3.41 -2.17
N CYS A 137 16.40 4.28 -3.15
CA CYS A 137 16.30 3.96 -4.58
C CYS A 137 17.27 2.86 -5.03
N LEU A 138 18.51 2.88 -4.53
CA LEU A 138 19.50 1.84 -4.81
C LEU A 138 19.09 0.50 -4.20
N GLY A 139 18.62 0.50 -2.94
CA GLY A 139 18.11 -0.70 -2.28
C GLY A 139 16.92 -1.31 -3.03
N ALA A 140 15.98 -0.47 -3.48
CA ALA A 140 14.83 -0.90 -4.27
C ALA A 140 15.26 -1.50 -5.63
N SER A 141 16.22 -0.87 -6.32
CA SER A 141 16.73 -1.33 -7.62
C SER A 141 17.49 -2.66 -7.49
N PHE A 142 18.33 -2.78 -6.46
CA PHE A 142 19.07 -4.00 -6.16
C PHE A 142 18.11 -5.16 -5.83
N THR A 143 17.15 -4.93 -4.94
CA THR A 143 16.16 -5.95 -4.56
C THR A 143 15.33 -6.40 -5.76
N SER A 144 14.90 -5.47 -6.62
CA SER A 144 14.17 -5.79 -7.86
C SER A 144 15.01 -6.66 -8.80
N THR A 145 16.31 -6.39 -8.90
CA THR A 145 17.25 -7.17 -9.72
C THR A 145 17.39 -8.59 -9.17
N VAL A 146 17.55 -8.76 -7.86
CA VAL A 146 17.64 -10.08 -7.21
C VAL A 146 16.35 -10.89 -7.43
N ILE A 147 15.19 -10.28 -7.27
CA ILE A 147 13.89 -10.92 -7.53
C ILE A 147 13.80 -11.37 -9.00
N PHE A 148 14.22 -10.53 -9.94
CA PHE A 148 14.21 -10.85 -11.36
C PHE A 148 15.16 -11.99 -11.72
N ILE A 149 16.36 -12.02 -11.13
CA ILE A 149 17.31 -13.12 -11.28
C ILE A 149 16.70 -14.42 -10.76
N GLY A 150 16.13 -14.41 -9.55
CA GLY A 150 15.48 -15.59 -8.97
C GLY A 150 14.32 -16.11 -9.83
N TYR A 151 13.49 -15.20 -10.34
CA TYR A 151 12.42 -15.53 -11.29
C TYR A 151 12.96 -16.15 -12.59
N SER A 152 14.05 -15.60 -13.13
CA SER A 152 14.69 -16.09 -14.36
C SER A 152 15.29 -17.48 -14.17
N LEU A 153 15.89 -17.75 -13.01
CA LEU A 153 16.40 -19.08 -12.65
C LEU A 153 15.27 -20.12 -12.55
N VAL A 154 14.16 -19.79 -11.88
CA VAL A 154 12.98 -20.68 -11.77
C VAL A 154 12.36 -20.95 -13.15
N MET A 155 12.33 -19.94 -14.02
CA MET A 155 11.85 -20.05 -15.40
C MET A 155 12.86 -20.68 -16.36
N LYS A 156 13.97 -21.25 -15.86
CA LYS A 156 15.03 -21.88 -16.67
C LYS A 156 15.53 -20.96 -17.79
N ASN A 157 15.73 -19.70 -17.47
CA ASN A 157 16.21 -18.65 -18.38
C ASN A 157 15.28 -18.32 -19.55
N VAL A 158 13.98 -18.65 -19.45
CA VAL A 158 12.93 -18.22 -20.39
C VAL A 158 11.90 -17.33 -19.65
N PRO A 159 12.30 -16.15 -19.14
CA PRO A 159 11.38 -15.25 -18.45
C PRO A 159 10.34 -14.70 -19.45
N ARG A 160 9.06 -14.79 -19.10
CA ARG A 160 7.97 -14.24 -19.92
C ARG A 160 7.73 -12.78 -19.53
N CYS A 161 8.38 -11.86 -20.24
CA CYS A 161 8.15 -10.42 -20.09
C CYS A 161 7.32 -9.90 -21.26
N ASN A 162 6.19 -9.24 -20.99
CA ASN A 162 5.39 -8.63 -22.05
C ASN A 162 6.01 -7.28 -22.45
N PRO A 163 6.47 -7.10 -23.69
CA PRO A 163 7.13 -5.87 -24.12
C PRO A 163 6.22 -4.64 -23.99
N GLU A 164 4.91 -4.80 -24.24
CA GLU A 164 3.91 -3.72 -24.11
C GLU A 164 3.77 -3.16 -22.69
N LEU A 165 4.14 -3.93 -21.66
CA LEU A 165 4.10 -3.49 -20.26
C LEU A 165 5.37 -2.75 -19.82
N THR A 166 6.45 -2.83 -20.60
CA THR A 166 7.75 -2.26 -20.22
C THR A 166 7.69 -0.75 -20.14
N THR A 167 7.23 -0.08 -21.20
CA THR A 167 7.10 1.38 -21.23
C THR A 167 6.20 1.95 -20.12
N PRO A 168 4.95 1.47 -19.91
CA PRO A 168 4.12 1.98 -18.83
C PRO A 168 4.69 1.68 -17.43
N SER A 169 5.48 0.60 -17.27
CA SER A 169 6.15 0.30 -16.00
C SER A 169 7.30 1.27 -15.68
N ILE A 170 8.02 1.76 -16.69
CA ILE A 170 9.07 2.76 -16.50
C ILE A 170 8.44 4.10 -16.09
N VAL A 171 7.39 4.53 -16.80
CA VAL A 171 6.67 5.77 -16.47
C VAL A 171 6.08 5.72 -15.06
N SER A 172 5.48 4.60 -14.67
CA SER A 172 4.95 4.44 -13.31
C SER A 172 6.06 4.42 -12.24
N GLY A 173 7.22 3.85 -12.54
CA GLY A 173 8.40 3.88 -11.67
C GLY A 173 8.92 5.29 -11.43
N VAL A 174 9.00 6.12 -12.48
CA VAL A 174 9.37 7.54 -12.35
C VAL A 174 8.35 8.30 -11.50
N LEU A 175 7.05 8.09 -11.75
CA LEU A 175 5.98 8.69 -10.95
C LEU A 175 6.08 8.30 -9.48
N TYR A 176 6.36 7.01 -9.21
CA TYR A 176 6.55 6.50 -7.86
C TYR A 176 7.76 7.13 -7.18
N GLY A 177 8.88 7.29 -7.89
CA GLY A 177 10.07 7.97 -7.38
C GLY A 177 9.81 9.42 -6.96
N VAL A 178 9.09 10.19 -7.79
CA VAL A 178 8.67 11.56 -7.46
C VAL A 178 7.74 11.56 -6.24
N GLY A 179 6.78 10.65 -6.19
CA GLY A 179 5.88 10.52 -5.03
C GLY A 179 6.62 10.17 -3.74
N MET A 180 7.62 9.29 -3.82
CA MET A 180 8.45 8.93 -2.66
C MET A 180 9.36 10.09 -2.21
N LEU A 181 9.90 10.91 -3.13
CA LEU A 181 10.61 12.14 -2.76
C LEU A 181 9.72 13.11 -1.98
N SER A 182 8.49 13.31 -2.45
CA SER A 182 7.50 14.12 -1.74
C SER A 182 7.16 13.53 -0.37
N PHE A 183 7.04 12.20 -0.26
CA PHE A 183 6.82 11.50 1.00
C PHE A 183 7.94 11.79 2.01
N PHE A 184 9.21 11.65 1.59
CA PHE A 184 10.37 11.91 2.44
C PHE A 184 10.41 13.37 2.90
N THR A 185 10.09 14.31 2.02
CA THR A 185 10.03 15.74 2.35
C THR A 185 8.90 16.04 3.33
N ALA A 186 7.75 15.36 3.23
CA ALA A 186 6.66 15.51 4.18
C ALA A 186 7.02 14.96 5.56
N CYS A 187 7.71 13.81 5.62
CA CYS A 187 8.18 13.22 6.88
C CYS A 187 9.21 14.08 7.63
N GLN A 188 9.90 15.00 6.95
CA GLN A 188 10.83 15.94 7.63
C GLN A 188 10.11 17.07 8.35
N ASN A 189 8.96 17.50 7.84
CA ASN A 189 8.25 18.67 8.34
C ASN A 189 7.10 18.30 9.30
N LEU A 190 6.69 17.03 9.31
CA LEU A 190 5.60 16.54 10.15
C LEU A 190 6.08 15.43 11.07
N ASP A 191 5.52 15.42 12.27
CA ASP A 191 5.67 14.32 13.22
C ASP A 191 5.25 12.97 12.63
N GLN A 192 6.05 11.92 12.88
CA GLN A 192 5.83 10.59 12.32
C GLN A 192 4.41 10.05 12.59
N VAL A 193 3.88 10.25 13.79
CA VAL A 193 2.51 9.80 14.15
C VAL A 193 1.41 10.48 13.33
N ILE A 194 1.62 11.71 12.83
CA ILE A 194 0.63 12.46 12.03
C ILE A 194 0.89 12.24 10.54
N ALA A 195 2.15 12.25 10.13
CA ALA A 195 2.57 12.09 8.75
C ALA A 195 2.16 10.73 8.17
N TYR A 196 2.37 9.63 8.92
CA TYR A 196 2.15 8.27 8.43
C TYR A 196 0.70 7.96 8.05
N PRO A 197 -0.30 8.26 8.90
CA PRO A 197 -1.70 8.06 8.56
C PRO A 197 -2.15 8.87 7.34
N ILE A 198 -1.74 10.15 7.25
CA ILE A 198 -2.10 11.03 6.13
C ILE A 198 -1.47 10.53 4.83
N LEU A 199 -0.16 10.28 4.86
CA LEU A 199 0.61 9.89 3.67
C LEU A 199 0.26 8.47 3.19
N SER A 200 -0.14 7.55 4.08
CA SER A 200 -0.55 6.20 3.70
C SER A 200 -1.99 6.16 3.15
N LYS A 201 -2.83 7.15 3.45
CA LYS A 201 -4.26 7.12 3.09
C LYS A 201 -4.62 8.03 1.93
N ALA A 202 -3.94 9.17 1.77
CA ALA A 202 -4.16 10.05 0.61
C ALA A 202 -3.96 9.32 -0.74
N PRO A 203 -2.91 8.51 -0.96
CA PRO A 203 -2.77 7.71 -2.17
C PRO A 203 -3.91 6.68 -2.34
N GLY A 204 -4.37 6.09 -1.23
CA GLY A 204 -5.47 5.12 -1.24
C GLY A 204 -6.79 5.71 -1.72
N ILE A 205 -7.09 6.96 -1.36
CA ILE A 205 -8.29 7.68 -1.81
C ILE A 205 -8.18 7.97 -3.32
N VAL A 206 -7.03 8.47 -3.78
CA VAL A 206 -6.79 8.76 -5.21
C VAL A 206 -6.93 7.49 -6.06
N VAL A 207 -6.32 6.38 -5.62
CA VAL A 207 -6.44 5.08 -6.30
C VAL A 207 -7.90 4.60 -6.33
N SER A 208 -8.66 4.81 -5.26
CA SER A 208 -10.08 4.43 -5.21
C SER A 208 -10.93 5.26 -6.17
N LEU A 209 -10.67 6.57 -6.27
CA LEU A 209 -11.34 7.44 -7.25
C LEU A 209 -11.01 7.01 -8.68
N TRP A 210 -9.74 6.69 -8.96
CA TRP A 210 -9.30 6.20 -10.27
C TRP A 210 -9.95 4.85 -10.63
N ALA A 211 -10.12 3.97 -9.64
CA ALA A 211 -10.82 2.69 -9.80
C ALA A 211 -12.31 2.84 -10.17
N ILE A 212 -12.97 3.89 -9.66
CA ILE A 212 -14.36 4.22 -10.00
C ILE A 212 -14.46 4.86 -11.38
N PHE A 213 -13.69 5.93 -11.64
CA PHE A 213 -13.85 6.76 -12.83
C PHE A 213 -13.23 6.14 -14.09
N LEU A 214 -11.99 5.65 -14.00
CA LEU A 214 -11.24 5.19 -15.16
C LEU A 214 -11.46 3.69 -15.41
N PHE A 215 -11.27 2.88 -14.38
CA PHE A 215 -11.34 1.42 -14.52
C PHE A 215 -12.78 0.88 -14.45
N LYS A 216 -13.71 1.67 -13.87
CA LYS A 216 -15.10 1.25 -13.62
C LYS A 216 -15.18 -0.12 -12.94
N GLU A 217 -14.22 -0.43 -12.07
CA GLU A 217 -14.11 -1.72 -11.36
C GLU A 217 -15.26 -1.92 -10.36
N ILE A 218 -15.71 -0.81 -9.77
CA ILE A 218 -16.75 -0.77 -8.74
C ILE A 218 -17.98 -0.11 -9.34
N GLN A 219 -18.93 -0.93 -9.80
CA GLN A 219 -20.21 -0.47 -10.34
C GLN A 219 -21.34 -0.73 -9.35
N GLY A 220 -22.27 0.23 -9.25
CA GLY A 220 -23.48 0.15 -8.43
C GLY A 220 -23.50 1.17 -7.30
N LYS A 221 -24.65 1.86 -7.14
CA LYS A 221 -24.84 2.93 -6.13
C LYS A 221 -24.53 2.45 -4.71
N ARG A 222 -24.90 1.20 -4.37
CA ARG A 222 -24.64 0.59 -3.05
C ARG A 222 -23.16 0.35 -2.80
N ASN A 223 -22.42 -0.17 -3.79
CA ASN A 223 -20.99 -0.44 -3.67
C ASN A 223 -20.17 0.85 -3.58
N ILE A 224 -20.55 1.86 -4.38
CA ILE A 224 -19.93 3.19 -4.35
C ILE A 224 -20.21 3.87 -3.00
N SER A 225 -21.46 3.82 -2.52
CA SER A 225 -21.81 4.36 -1.19
C SER A 225 -21.07 3.66 -0.06
N GLN A 226 -20.91 2.34 -0.09
CA GLN A 226 -20.10 1.58 0.87
C GLN A 226 -18.62 1.98 0.84
N LEU A 227 -18.06 2.24 -0.34
CA LEU A 227 -16.69 2.69 -0.48
C LEU A 227 -16.51 4.12 0.09
N PHE A 228 -17.41 5.06 -0.25
CA PHE A 228 -17.37 6.41 0.32
C PHE A 228 -17.55 6.38 1.84
N PHE A 229 -18.45 5.55 2.35
CA PHE A 229 -18.65 5.36 3.79
C PHE A 229 -17.39 4.80 4.45
N GLY A 230 -16.76 3.78 3.86
CA GLY A 230 -15.48 3.24 4.33
C GLY A 230 -14.38 4.30 4.36
N ILE A 231 -14.24 5.12 3.30
CA ILE A 231 -13.29 6.23 3.25
C ILE A 231 -13.57 7.23 4.37
N PHE A 232 -14.84 7.62 4.56
CA PHE A 232 -15.24 8.55 5.61
C PHE A 232 -14.91 8.03 7.01
N VAL A 233 -15.25 6.77 7.31
CA VAL A 233 -14.91 6.12 8.59
C VAL A 233 -13.40 6.07 8.80
N THR A 234 -12.61 5.78 7.77
CA THR A 234 -11.15 5.79 7.89
C THR A 234 -10.58 7.19 8.10
N LEU A 235 -11.10 8.22 7.42
CA LEU A 235 -10.69 9.61 7.59
C LEU A 235 -11.02 10.12 9.00
N PHE A 236 -12.20 9.76 9.52
CA PHE A 236 -12.59 10.05 10.88
C PHE A 236 -11.65 9.39 11.89
N GLY A 237 -11.31 8.11 11.70
CA GLY A 237 -10.34 7.41 12.54
C GLY A 237 -8.96 8.08 12.55
N ILE A 238 -8.47 8.52 11.40
CA ILE A 238 -7.19 9.26 11.29
C ILE A 238 -7.28 10.60 12.03
N CYS A 239 -8.38 11.32 11.86
CA CYS A 239 -8.60 12.59 12.55
C CYS A 239 -8.52 12.38 14.07
N CYS A 240 -9.16 11.33 14.61
CA CYS A 240 -9.06 10.96 16.01
C CYS A 240 -7.61 10.62 16.45
N VAL A 241 -6.85 9.86 15.64
CA VAL A 241 -5.43 9.58 15.93
C VAL A 241 -4.61 10.87 15.96
N SER A 242 -4.78 11.76 14.98
CA SER A 242 -4.05 13.03 14.93
C SER A 242 -4.41 13.95 16.10
N LEU A 243 -5.71 14.04 16.43
CA LEU A 243 -6.21 14.82 17.56
C LEU A 243 -5.71 14.28 18.92
N SER A 244 -5.48 12.96 19.03
CA SER A 244 -4.98 12.33 20.26
C SER A 244 -3.59 12.81 20.71
N LYS A 245 -2.84 13.42 19.80
CA LYS A 245 -1.55 14.04 20.09
C LYS A 245 -1.65 15.52 20.47
N VAL A 246 -2.68 16.22 20.01
CA VAL A 246 -2.84 17.67 20.19
C VAL A 246 -3.60 17.99 21.48
N LEU A 247 -4.66 17.23 21.78
CA LEU A 247 -5.48 17.43 22.97
C LEU A 247 -4.79 16.84 24.21
N GLU A 248 -4.52 17.69 25.19
CA GLU A 248 -4.42 17.33 26.61
C GLU A 248 -5.83 17.43 27.16
N LEU A 249 -6.48 16.28 27.40
CA LEU A 249 -7.77 16.21 28.10
C LEU A 249 -7.55 15.50 29.44
#